data_AF-A0A938UXD0-F1
#
_entry.id   AF-A0A938UXD0-F1
#
_cell.length_a   1.000
_cell.length_b   1.000
_cell.length_c   1.000
_cell.angle_alpha   90.00
_cell.angle_beta   90.00
_cell.angle_gamma   90.00
#
_symmetry.space_group_name_H-M   'P 1'
#
loop_
_entity.id
_entity.type
_entity.pdbx_description
1 polymer ?
#
loop_
_entity_poly.entity_id
_entity_poly.type
_entity_poly.pdbx_seq_one_letter_code
_entity_poly.pdbx_strand_id
1 'polypeptide(L)' 'SLVVQPAASMPLVAKRNGAKLVIINRDPTPYDDLADMVIHAQAGLTMANILKCVKQGL' A
#
# COMPACT_ATOMS: atom_id res chain seq x y z
N SER A 1 -9.22 3.84 2.68
CA SER A 1 -9.29 5.31 2.67
C SER A 1 -7.98 5.90 3.16
N LEU A 2 -7.59 7.09 2.68
CA LEU A 2 -6.37 7.82 3.08
C LEU A 2 -6.74 9.31 3.26
N VAL A 3 -7.61 9.58 4.24
CA VAL A 3 -8.24 10.90 4.41
C VAL A 3 -7.92 11.58 5.75
N VAL A 4 -7.61 10.80 6.80
CA VAL A 4 -7.34 11.34 8.14
C VAL A 4 -5.91 11.84 8.23
N GLN A 5 -5.75 13.12 8.55
CA GLN A 5 -4.43 13.75 8.73
C GLN A 5 -3.96 13.72 10.19
N PRO A 6 -2.64 13.65 10.45
CA PRO A 6 -1.54 13.62 9.49
C PRO A 6 -1.23 12.23 8.92
N ALA A 7 -1.87 11.17 9.41
CA ALA A 7 -1.55 9.79 9.04
C ALA A 7 -1.61 9.53 7.53
N ALA A 8 -2.61 10.09 6.83
CA ALA A 8 -2.74 9.98 5.39
C ALA A 8 -1.57 10.60 4.62
N SER A 9 -0.84 11.57 5.19
CA SER A 9 0.33 12.17 4.50
C SER A 9 1.57 11.26 4.50
N MET A 10 1.67 10.30 5.43
CA MET A 10 2.87 9.50 5.63
C MET A 10 3.34 8.73 4.37
N PRO A 11 2.45 8.05 3.61
CA PRO A 11 2.86 7.35 2.39
C PRO A 11 3.38 8.31 1.31
N LEU A 12 2.84 9.52 1.23
CA LEU A 12 3.32 10.55 0.29
C LEU A 12 4.71 11.06 0.68
N VAL A 13 4.97 11.26 1.97
CA VAL A 13 6.30 11.64 2.45
C VAL A 13 7.32 10.58 2.06
N ALA A 14 7.01 9.29 2.25
CA ALA A 14 7.90 8.20 1.83
C ALA A 14 8.16 8.23 0.31
N LYS A 15 7.11 8.33 -0.51
CA LYS A 15 7.20 8.40 -1.98
C LYS A 15 8.05 9.59 -2.46
N ARG A 16 7.86 10.77 -1.86
CA ARG A 16 8.64 11.99 -2.17
C ARG A 16 10.13 11.84 -1.81
N ASN A 17 10.45 11.00 -0.84
CA ASN A 17 11.83 10.64 -0.47
C ASN A 17 12.37 9.44 -1.27
N GLY A 18 11.70 9.02 -2.35
CA GLY A 18 12.18 7.97 -3.25
C GLY A 18 11.73 6.55 -2.90
N ALA A 19 10.90 6.35 -1.89
CA ALA A 19 10.34 5.03 -1.60
C ALA A 19 9.33 4.58 -2.66
N LYS A 20 9.21 3.27 -2.86
CA LYS A 20 8.09 2.67 -3.60
C LYS A 20 6.83 2.70 -2.74
N LEU A 21 5.71 3.11 -3.34
CA LEU A 21 4.40 3.18 -2.71
C LEU A 21 3.52 2.07 -3.27
N VAL A 22 3.12 1.13 -2.41
CA VAL A 22 2.13 0.10 -2.74
C VAL A 22 0.91 0.29 -1.85
N ILE A 23 -0.28 0.35 -2.45
CA ILE A 23 -1.54 0.50 -1.72
C ILE A 23 -2.32 -0.81 -1.80
N ILE A 24 -2.74 -1.33 -0.64
CA ILE A 24 -3.61 -2.50 -0.53
C ILE A 24 -4.91 -2.06 0.13
N ASN A 25 -5.97 -1.91 -0.65
CA ASN A 25 -7.29 -1.54 -0.15
C ASN A 25 -8.38 -2.03 -1.10
N ARG A 26 -9.53 -2.43 -0.58
CA ARG A 26 -10.67 -2.87 -1.42
C ARG A 26 -11.20 -1.74 -2.30
N ASP A 27 -11.36 -0.57 -1.68
CA ASP A 27 -11.93 0.60 -2.33
C ASP A 27 -10.83 1.55 -2.82
N PRO A 28 -11.10 2.36 -3.86
CA PRO A 28 -10.17 3.38 -4.32
C PRO A 28 -9.73 4.34 -3.21
N THR A 29 -8.54 4.90 -3.35
CA THR A 29 -8.00 5.91 -2.44
C THR A 29 -7.56 7.17 -3.19
N PRO A 30 -7.50 8.33 -2.51
CA PRO A 30 -7.02 9.57 -3.13
C PRO A 30 -5.59 9.53 -3.68
N TYR A 31 -4.79 8.51 -3.36
CA TYR A 31 -3.38 8.41 -3.77
C TYR A 31 -3.11 7.22 -4.70
N ASP A 32 -4.14 6.59 -5.25
CA ASP A 32 -3.99 5.45 -6.16
C ASP A 32 -3.13 5.83 -7.38
N ASP A 33 -3.35 7.02 -7.94
CA ASP A 33 -2.56 7.55 -9.08
C ASP A 33 -1.09 7.84 -8.74
N LEU A 34 -0.76 7.95 -7.46
CA LEU A 34 0.60 8.22 -6.98
C LEU A 34 1.35 6.93 -6.59
N ALA A 35 0.63 5.82 -6.46
CA ALA A 35 1.21 4.54 -6.10
C ALA A 35 1.96 3.90 -7.29
N ASP A 36 3.05 3.19 -7.01
CA ASP A 36 3.69 2.32 -8.00
C ASP A 36 2.84 1.07 -8.29
N MET A 37 1.99 0.68 -7.34
CA MET A 37 1.08 -0.46 -7.47
C MET A 37 -0.12 -0.30 -6.54
N VAL A 38 -1.31 -0.62 -7.04
CA VAL A 38 -2.56 -0.68 -6.27
C VAL A 38 -3.12 -2.09 -6.34
N ILE A 39 -3.45 -2.67 -5.18
CA ILE A 39 -4.02 -4.01 -5.05
C ILE A 39 -5.41 -3.89 -4.45
N HIS A 40 -6.44 -4.10 -5.28
CA HIS A 40 -7.84 -4.08 -4.86
C HIS A 40 -8.27 -5.39 -4.21
N ALA A 41 -7.88 -5.59 -2.95
CA ALA A 41 -8.17 -6.81 -2.19
C ALA A 41 -8.25 -6.57 -0.67
N GLN A 42 -8.67 -7.58 0.07
CA GLN A 42 -8.60 -7.55 1.53
C GLN A 42 -7.15 -7.59 2.01
N ALA A 43 -6.73 -6.57 2.75
CA ALA A 43 -5.36 -6.46 3.23
C ALA A 43 -4.87 -7.69 4.01
N GLY A 44 -5.72 -8.26 4.87
CA GLY A 44 -5.34 -9.45 5.66
C GLY A 44 -4.95 -10.66 4.80
N LEU A 45 -5.76 -11.00 3.79
CA LEU A 45 -5.49 -12.11 2.89
C LEU A 45 -4.28 -11.83 2.00
N THR A 46 -4.19 -10.62 1.45
CA THR A 46 -3.06 -10.22 0.60
C THR A 46 -1.74 -10.27 1.35
N MET A 47 -1.69 -9.72 2.57
CA MET A 47 -0.49 -9.73 3.39
C MET A 47 -0.10 -11.13 3.85
N ALA A 48 -1.06 -12.02 4.13
CA ALA A 48 -0.79 -13.42 4.44
C ALA A 48 -0.11 -14.15 3.26
N ASN A 49 -0.56 -13.89 2.04
CA ASN A 49 0.06 -14.45 0.83
C ASN A 49 1.46 -13.87 0.60
N ILE A 50 1.64 -12.56 0.76
CA ILE A 50 2.97 -11.91 0.67
C ILE A 50 3.93 -12.53 1.68
N LEU A 51 3.50 -12.70 2.94
CA LEU A 51 4.33 -13.29 3.98
C LEU A 51 4.70 -14.75 3.67
N LYS A 52 3.77 -15.52 3.10
CA LYS A 52 4.04 -16.89 2.65
C LYS A 52 5.12 -16.90 1.56
N CYS A 53 5.01 -16.02 0.57
CA CYS A 53 6.00 -15.87 -0.49
C CYS A 53 7.39 -15.51 0.06
N VAL A 54 7.49 -14.50 0.94
CA VAL A 54 8.75 -14.08 1.58
C VAL A 54 9.36 -15.22 2.42
N LYS A 55 8.54 -16.02 3.12
CA LYS A 55 9.03 -17.18 3.88
C LYS A 55 9.50 -18.33 3.00
N GLN A 56 8.96 -18.46 1.79
CA GLN A 56 9.26 -19.54 0.85
C GLN A 56 10.50 -19.28 0.00
N GLY A 57 11.22 -18.19 0.26
CA GLY A 57 12.45 -17.88 -0.46
C GLY A 57 12.18 -17.42 -1.89
N LEU A 58 11.16 -16.57 -2.07
CA LEU A 58 11.48 -15.34 -2.77
C LEU A 58 12.63 -14.64 -2.04
#